data_AF-A9KYH8-F1
#
_entry.id   AF-A9KYH8-F1
#
_cell.length_a   1.000
_cell.length_b   1.000
_cell.length_c   1.000
_cell.angle_alpha   90.00
_cell.angle_beta   90.00
_cell.angle_gamma   90.00
#
_symmetry.space_group_name_H-M   'P 1'
#
loop_
_entity.id
_entity.type
_entity.pdbx_description
1 polymer ?
#
loop_
_entity_poly.entity_id
_entity_poly.type
_entity_poly.pdbx_seq_one_letter_code
_entity_poly.pdbx_strand_id
1 'polypeptide(L)'
;MLIDTDLIFDEIQGYEFYHKCEVKAVIDDKVKGEDGELFEFYENIEYLIEEFDEIIVLRKKLTLMELEDFRDYIEKKGDIEIVKTIDRQIEEAKLTGIYITFACLHNDSFYDLHVFRY
;
A
#
# COMPACT_ATOMS: atom_id res chain seq x y z
N MET A 1 1.64 5.26 25.44
CA MET A 1 2.65 4.24 25.13
C MET A 1 3.53 4.90 24.08
N LEU A 2 4.80 5.20 24.39
CA LEU A 2 5.71 5.79 23.40
C LEU A 2 6.02 4.67 22.41
N ILE A 3 5.43 4.75 21.22
CA ILE A 3 5.74 3.85 20.12
C ILE A 3 7.16 4.18 19.67
N ASP A 4 7.93 3.13 19.37
CA ASP A 4 9.32 3.22 18.95
C ASP A 4 9.37 3.76 17.52
N THR A 5 9.39 5.09 17.39
CA THR A 5 9.36 5.81 16.10
C THR A 5 10.48 5.36 15.15
N ASP A 6 11.57 4.85 15.70
CA ASP A 6 12.73 4.36 14.95
C ASP A 6 12.39 3.15 14.07
N LEU A 7 11.48 2.26 14.49
CA LEU A 7 11.02 1.12 13.68
C LEU A 7 10.23 1.57 12.44
N ILE A 8 9.38 2.59 12.60
CA ILE A 8 8.55 3.13 11.52
C ILE A 8 9.43 3.84 10.47
N PHE A 9 10.50 4.53 10.90
CA PHE A 9 11.41 5.20 9.98
C PHE A 9 12.21 4.23 9.09
N ASP A 10 12.57 3.06 9.60
CA ASP A 10 13.23 2.01 8.82
C ASP A 10 12.28 1.42 7.76
N GLU A 11 11.00 1.23 8.10
CA GLU A 11 9.97 0.70 7.18
C GLU A 11 9.62 1.69 6.04
N ILE A 12 9.68 2.99 6.31
CA ILE A 12 9.39 4.05 5.33
C ILE A 12 10.59 4.29 4.38
N GLN A 13 11.74 3.65 4.58
CA GLN A 13 12.94 3.95 3.80
C GLN A 13 12.73 3.75 2.28
N GLY A 14 12.93 4.84 1.54
CA GLY A 14 12.76 4.89 0.08
C GLY A 14 11.35 5.21 -0.39
N TYR A 15 10.39 5.36 0.52
CA TYR A 15 9.09 5.93 0.21
C TYR A 15 9.14 7.47 0.19
N GLU A 16 8.38 8.05 -0.74
CA GLU A 16 8.17 9.48 -0.92
C GLU A 16 6.69 9.81 -0.64
N PHE A 17 6.42 10.99 -0.09
CA PHE A 17 5.05 11.49 0.01
C PHE A 17 4.39 11.53 -1.37
N TYR A 18 3.14 11.06 -1.44
CA TYR A 18 2.37 11.06 -2.67
C TYR A 18 1.04 11.78 -2.55
N HIS A 19 0.23 11.42 -1.55
CA HIS A 19 -1.12 11.95 -1.38
C HIS A 19 -1.53 11.94 0.10
N LYS A 20 -2.58 12.68 0.44
CA LYS A 20 -3.18 12.72 1.78
C LYS A 20 -4.67 13.03 1.61
N CYS A 21 -5.52 12.22 2.24
CA CYS A 21 -6.98 12.40 2.22
C CYS A 21 -7.62 12.05 3.57
N GLU A 22 -8.82 12.59 3.79
CA GLU A 22 -9.73 12.11 4.83
C GLU A 22 -10.48 10.85 4.38
N VAL A 23 -10.66 9.91 5.30
CA VAL A 23 -11.41 8.68 5.08
C VAL A 23 -12.91 8.94 5.12
N LYS A 24 -13.61 8.49 4.06
CA LYS A 24 -15.06 8.62 3.93
C LYS A 24 -15.82 7.34 4.25
N ALA A 25 -15.20 6.19 4.02
CA ALA A 25 -15.76 4.89 4.36
C ALA A 25 -14.67 3.83 4.40
N VAL A 26 -14.88 2.83 5.24
CA VAL A 26 -14.04 1.64 5.34
C VAL A 26 -14.93 0.40 5.26
N ILE A 27 -14.56 -0.57 4.43
CA ILE A 27 -15.25 -1.85 4.29
C ILE A 27 -14.19 -2.93 4.08
N ASP A 28 -14.11 -3.89 5.00
CA ASP A 28 -13.14 -4.99 4.96
C ASP A 28 -11.68 -4.50 4.79
N ASP A 29 -11.07 -4.77 3.63
CA ASP A 29 -9.71 -4.42 3.23
C ASP A 29 -9.65 -3.12 2.42
N LYS A 30 -10.73 -2.33 2.39
CA LYS A 30 -10.87 -1.18 1.48
C LYS A 30 -11.20 0.10 2.23
N VAL A 31 -10.50 1.16 1.85
CA VAL A 31 -10.76 2.52 2.32
C VAL A 31 -11.13 3.37 1.12
N LYS A 32 -12.17 4.18 1.27
CA LYS A 32 -12.54 5.20 0.31
C LYS A 32 -12.20 6.58 0.85
N GLY A 33 -11.40 7.34 0.10
CA GLY A 33 -11.07 8.72 0.42
C GLY A 33 -12.21 9.70 0.09
N GLU A 34 -12.18 10.87 0.71
CA GLU A 34 -13.13 11.96 0.45
C GLU A 34 -13.15 12.39 -1.03
N ASP A 35 -11.98 12.35 -1.67
CA ASP A 35 -11.76 12.71 -3.07
C ASP A 35 -12.28 11.65 -4.07
N GLY A 36 -12.84 10.55 -3.56
CA GLY A 36 -13.36 9.44 -4.37
C GLY A 36 -12.36 8.31 -4.60
N GLU A 37 -11.13 8.47 -4.12
CA GLU A 37 -10.04 7.51 -4.22
C GLU A 37 -10.37 6.20 -3.51
N LEU A 38 -9.82 5.09 -4.03
CA LEU A 38 -9.95 3.76 -3.45
C LEU A 38 -8.57 3.20 -3.11
N PHE A 39 -8.40 2.85 -1.85
CA PHE A 39 -7.26 2.16 -1.29
C PHE A 39 -7.68 0.74 -0.96
N GLU A 40 -6.97 -0.24 -1.49
CA GLU A 40 -7.16 -1.63 -1.09
C GLU A 40 -5.85 -2.14 -0.47
N PHE A 41 -5.99 -2.82 0.67
CA PHE A 41 -4.91 -3.26 1.54
C PHE A 41 -4.79 -4.78 1.51
N TYR A 42 -3.59 -5.29 1.80
CA TYR A 42 -3.35 -6.74 1.88
C TYR A 42 -4.01 -7.42 3.09
N GLU A 43 -4.50 -6.65 4.04
CA GLU A 43 -5.12 -7.13 5.26
C GLU A 43 -6.45 -6.41 5.53
N ASN A 44 -7.30 -7.00 6.38
CA ASN A 44 -8.53 -6.35 6.79
C ASN A 44 -8.19 -5.17 7.73
N ILE A 45 -8.70 -3.99 7.38
CA ILE A 45 -8.35 -2.73 8.03
C ILE A 45 -9.55 -2.12 8.77
N GLU A 46 -10.74 -2.71 8.67
CA GLU A 46 -12.01 -2.16 9.18
C GLU A 46 -11.99 -1.73 10.65
N TYR A 47 -11.09 -2.30 11.45
CA TYR A 47 -10.92 -2.00 12.88
C TYR A 47 -9.65 -1.19 13.21
N LEU A 48 -8.93 -0.75 12.17
CA LEU A 48 -7.64 -0.05 12.26
C LEU A 48 -7.71 1.39 11.75
N ILE A 49 -8.55 1.66 10.75
CA ILE A 49 -8.85 3.00 10.26
C ILE A 49 -10.37 3.19 10.27
N GLU A 50 -10.81 4.35 10.71
CA GLU A 50 -12.21 4.73 10.86
C GLU A 50 -12.61 5.86 9.89
N GLU A 51 -13.91 6.11 9.78
CA GLU A 51 -14.41 7.29 9.05
C GLU A 51 -13.90 8.57 9.71
N PHE A 52 -13.56 9.57 8.89
CA PHE A 52 -12.95 10.85 9.27
C PHE A 52 -11.48 10.77 9.72
N ASP A 53 -10.86 9.59 9.72
CA ASP A 53 -9.42 9.50 9.93
C ASP A 53 -8.66 10.12 8.76
N GLU A 54 -7.48 10.64 9.06
CA GLU A 54 -6.59 11.21 8.06
C GLU A 54 -5.50 10.19 7.71
N ILE A 55 -5.38 9.85 6.43
CA ILE A 55 -4.37 8.92 5.95
C ILE A 55 -3.38 9.60 5.02
N ILE A 56 -2.11 9.17 5.12
CA ILE A 56 -1.04 9.62 4.25
C ILE A 56 -0.65 8.48 3.32
N VAL A 57 -0.68 8.75 2.03
CA VAL A 57 -0.28 7.81 1.00
C VAL A 57 1.15 8.11 0.62
N LEU A 58 1.96 7.09 0.72
CA LEU A 58 3.35 7.10 0.34
C LEU A 58 3.52 6.26 -0.93
N ARG A 59 4.53 6.58 -1.73
CA ARG A 59 4.90 5.79 -2.90
C ARG A 59 6.37 5.45 -2.90
N LYS A 60 6.74 4.30 -3.42
CA LYS A 60 8.15 3.91 -3.61
C LYS A 60 8.35 3.36 -5.01
N LYS A 61 9.43 3.79 -5.65
CA LYS A 61 9.88 3.17 -6.90
C LYS A 61 10.58 1.86 -6.57
N LEU A 62 10.16 0.77 -7.21
CA LEU A 62 10.84 -0.52 -7.10
C LEU A 62 11.58 -0.85 -8.40
N THR A 63 12.68 -1.55 -8.21
CA THR A 63 13.36 -2.28 -9.28
C THR A 63 12.55 -3.52 -9.67
N LEU A 64 12.82 -4.07 -10.86
CA LEU A 64 12.18 -5.31 -11.33
C LEU A 64 12.42 -6.48 -10.35
N MET A 65 13.64 -6.56 -9.79
CA MET A 65 14.02 -7.61 -8.84
C MET A 65 13.20 -7.54 -7.55
N GLU A 66 13.03 -6.34 -6.97
CA GLU A 66 12.20 -6.16 -5.77
C GLU A 66 10.73 -6.53 -6.02
N LEU A 67 10.23 -6.30 -7.23
CA LEU A 67 8.86 -6.65 -7.62
C LEU A 67 8.69 -8.17 -7.78
N GLU A 68 9.68 -8.86 -8.36
CA GLU A 68 9.72 -10.32 -8.46
C GLU A 68 9.80 -10.98 -7.07
N ASP A 69 10.66 -10.46 -6.18
CA ASP A 69 10.76 -10.94 -4.79
C ASP A 69 9.43 -10.78 -4.04
N PHE A 70 8.74 -9.65 -4.24
CA PHE A 70 7.45 -9.39 -3.64
C PHE A 70 6.34 -10.31 -4.17
N ARG A 71 6.32 -10.57 -5.48
CA ARG A 71 5.42 -11.56 -6.11
C ARG A 71 5.57 -12.93 -5.45
N ASP A 72 6.80 -13.40 -5.28
CA ASP A 72 7.10 -14.70 -4.67
C ASP A 72 6.70 -14.77 -3.20
N TYR A 73 6.79 -13.66 -2.47
CA TYR A 73 6.30 -13.55 -1.10
C TYR A 73 4.77 -13.72 -1.02
N ILE A 74 4.03 -13.04 -1.89
CA ILE A 74 2.56 -13.15 -1.94
C ILE A 74 2.12 -14.53 -2.42
N GLU A 75 2.80 -15.12 -3.40
CA GLU A 75 2.51 -16.48 -3.87
C GLU A 75 2.63 -17.51 -2.74
N LYS A 76 3.64 -17.36 -1.88
CA LYS A 76 3.80 -18.21 -0.67
C LYS A 76 2.70 -18.02 0.37
N LYS A 77 2.05 -16.84 0.42
CA LYS A 77 0.87 -16.59 1.27
C LYS A 77 -0.41 -17.20 0.70
N GLY A 78 -0.41 -17.63 -0.56
CA GLY A 78 -1.54 -18.30 -1.21
C GLY A 78 -2.59 -17.35 -1.78
N ASP A 79 -2.28 -16.05 -1.91
CA ASP A 79 -3.22 -15.06 -2.42
C ASP A 79 -3.13 -14.92 -3.96
N ILE A 80 -3.78 -15.85 -4.66
CA ILE A 80 -3.67 -16.01 -6.11
C ILE A 80 -4.21 -14.80 -6.89
N GLU A 81 -5.22 -14.10 -6.37
CA GLU A 81 -5.80 -12.92 -7.04
C GLU A 81 -4.81 -11.75 -7.04
N ILE A 82 -4.12 -11.56 -5.92
CA ILE A 82 -3.09 -10.54 -5.77
C ILE A 82 -1.87 -10.88 -6.64
N VAL A 83 -1.43 -12.14 -6.70
CA VAL A 83 -0.32 -12.57 -7.57
C VAL A 83 -0.59 -12.18 -9.03
N LYS A 84 -1.80 -12.40 -9.55
CA LYS A 84 -2.15 -11.99 -10.93
C LYS A 84 -2.04 -10.48 -11.14
N THR A 85 -2.38 -9.69 -10.12
CA THR A 85 -2.27 -8.23 -10.17
C THR A 85 -0.81 -7.80 -10.26
N ILE A 86 0.05 -8.42 -9.44
CA ILE A 86 1.50 -8.19 -9.44
C ILE A 86 2.13 -8.66 -10.76
N ASP A 87 1.72 -9.81 -11.30
CA ASP A 87 2.21 -10.31 -12.60
C ASP A 87 1.95 -9.30 -13.72
N ARG A 88 0.75 -8.70 -13.76
CA ARG A 88 0.43 -7.65 -14.74
C ARG A 88 1.33 -6.42 -14.53
N GLN A 89 1.56 -6.03 -13.29
CA GLN A 89 2.42 -4.90 -12.95
C GLN A 89 3.90 -5.17 -13.33
N ILE A 90 4.38 -6.41 -13.17
CA ILE A 90 5.71 -6.85 -13.63
C ILE A 90 5.83 -6.68 -15.14
N GLU A 91 4.82 -7.11 -15.91
CA GLU A 91 4.83 -6.96 -17.37
C GLU A 91 4.82 -5.48 -17.81
N GLU A 92 4.08 -4.62 -17.12
CA GLU A 92 4.11 -3.17 -17.35
C GLU A 92 5.49 -2.57 -16.98
N ALA A 93 6.06 -2.99 -15.85
CA ALA A 93 7.36 -2.53 -15.37
C ALA A 93 8.51 -2.95 -16.30
N LYS A 94 8.44 -4.12 -16.94
CA LYS A 94 9.42 -4.56 -17.96
C LYS A 94 9.45 -3.61 -19.17
N LEU A 95 8.36 -2.91 -19.47
CA LEU A 95 8.26 -1.97 -20.58
C LEU A 95 8.75 -0.56 -20.20
N THR A 96 8.46 -0.11 -18.98
CA THR A 96 8.75 1.26 -18.52
C THR A 96 10.03 1.39 -17.69
N GLY A 97 10.56 0.26 -17.21
CA GLY A 97 11.74 0.18 -16.34
C GLY A 97 11.54 0.70 -14.92
N ILE A 98 10.31 1.10 -14.56
CA ILE A 98 9.99 1.71 -13.27
C ILE A 98 8.61 1.23 -12.82
N TYR A 99 8.56 0.55 -11.67
CA TYR A 99 7.33 0.24 -10.96
C TYR A 99 7.16 1.14 -9.75
N ILE A 100 5.92 1.47 -9.39
CA ILE A 100 5.59 2.26 -8.20
C ILE A 100 4.67 1.42 -7.32
N THR A 101 5.10 1.16 -6.08
CA THR A 101 4.24 0.64 -5.02
C THR A 101 3.72 1.77 -4.15
N PHE A 102 2.62 1.54 -3.45
CA PHE A 102 2.02 2.49 -2.52
C PHE A 102 1.91 1.88 -1.13
N ALA A 103 1.96 2.75 -0.13
CA ALA A 103 1.72 2.40 1.27
C ALA A 103 0.88 3.49 1.92
N CYS A 104 0.20 3.14 3.00
CA CYS A 104 -0.62 4.00 3.82
C CYS A 104 0.03 4.17 5.19
N LEU A 105 0.07 5.39 5.69
CA LEU A 105 0.48 5.73 7.04
C LEU A 105 -0.72 6.34 7.77
N HIS A 106 -1.07 5.74 8.90
CA HIS A 106 -2.20 6.14 9.74
C HIS A 106 -1.86 5.93 11.22
N ASN A 107 -2.03 6.94 12.07
CA ASN A 107 -1.81 6.87 13.52
C ASN A 107 -0.52 6.12 13.91
N ASP A 108 0.61 6.53 13.34
CA ASP A 108 1.93 5.93 13.55
C ASP A 108 2.04 4.45 13.14
N SER A 109 1.13 3.95 12.31
CA SER A 109 1.16 2.61 11.73
C SER A 109 1.36 2.69 10.22
N PHE A 110 2.05 1.68 9.68
CA PHE A 110 2.38 1.57 8.26
C PHE A 110 1.72 0.34 7.66
N TYR A 111 1.08 0.51 6.51
CA TYR A 111 0.32 -0.54 5.82
C TYR A 111 0.66 -0.55 4.34
N ASP A 112 0.96 -1.71 3.77
CA ASP A 112 1.14 -1.84 2.33
C ASP A 112 -0.21 -1.82 1.59
N LEU A 113 -0.26 -1.15 0.44
CA LEU A 113 -1.42 -1.11 -0.44
C LEU A 113 -1.21 -2.02 -1.64
N HIS A 114 -2.17 -2.89 -1.96
CA HIS A 114 -2.12 -3.65 -3.22
C HIS A 114 -2.73 -2.87 -4.39
N VAL A 115 -3.67 -1.97 -4.11
CA VAL A 115 -4.29 -1.11 -5.13
C VAL A 115 -4.49 0.30 -4.58
N PHE A 116 -4.11 1.29 -5.40
CA PHE A 116 -4.51 2.68 -5.26
C PHE A 116 -5.11 3.18 -6.58
N ARG A 117 -6.31 3.76 -6.55
CA ARG A 117 -7.01 4.29 -7.74
C ARG A 117 -7.69 5.63 -7.44
N TYR A 118 -7.63 6.54 -8.41
CA TYR A 118 -8.47 7.75 -8.49
C TYR A 118 -9.80 7.46 -9.18
#